data_AF-A0A091N8W6-F1
#
_entry.id   AF-A0A091N8W6-F1
#
_cell.length_a   1.000
_cell.length_b   1.000
_cell.length_c   1.000
_cell.angle_alpha   90.00
_cell.angle_beta   90.00
_cell.angle_gamma   90.00
#
_symmetry.space_group_name_H-M   'P 1'
#
loop_
_entity.id
_entity.type
_entity.pdbx_description
1 polymer ?
#
loop_
_entity_poly.entity_id
_entity_poly.type
_entity_poly.pdbx_seq_one_letter_code
_entity_poly.pdbx_strand_id
1 'polypeptide(L)'
;MTGVIIEEMENEEKVEDEAAEKKEAVGVVFKEDLSYSIRFQPNRMVLPDDVFEHLESCWDYTSSYCKTPFYWFGGFLSLQSSIDAALIEMETNHSVWKEMQTITGVQLRSPMMTPVFKLDYTWFIICVVVCYSPFMYFVSVKVLREKKRLKVLMRAMGLQDIAFWFSWSLLYIVYISVAAALLTLVTL
;
A
#
# COMPACT_ATOMS: atom_id res chain seq x y z
N MET A 1 -11.52 38.65 -11.38
CA MET A 1 -12.15 37.50 -10.72
C MET A 1 -13.22 36.99 -11.65
N THR A 2 -12.95 35.90 -12.35
CA THR A 2 -13.97 35.22 -13.15
C THR A 2 -14.97 34.64 -12.15
N GLY A 3 -16.24 35.04 -12.23
CA GLY A 3 -17.28 34.54 -11.32
C GLY A 3 -17.48 33.04 -11.50
N VAL A 4 -17.96 32.37 -10.46
CA VAL A 4 -18.45 30.99 -10.57
C VAL A 4 -19.77 31.05 -11.33
N ILE A 5 -19.88 30.25 -12.40
CA ILE A 5 -21.12 30.08 -13.16
C ILE A 5 -21.81 28.85 -12.59
N ILE A 6 -23.07 29.01 -12.19
CA ILE A 6 -23.88 27.93 -11.62
C ILE A 6 -24.92 27.55 -12.67
N GLU A 7 -24.96 26.28 -13.03
CA GLU A 7 -25.91 25.72 -13.98
C GLU A 7 -26.64 24.56 -13.29
N GLU A 8 -27.97 24.63 -13.24
CA GLU A 8 -28.80 23.54 -12.75
C GLU A 8 -28.95 22.48 -13.84
N MET A 9 -28.80 21.21 -13.45
CA MET A 9 -28.79 20.08 -14.37
C MET A 9 -29.97 19.16 -14.07
N GLU A 10 -30.61 18.65 -15.12
CA GLU A 10 -31.83 17.84 -15.01
C GLU A 10 -31.60 16.44 -14.44
N ASN A 11 -30.40 15.87 -14.59
CA ASN A 11 -30.10 14.48 -14.19
C ASN A 11 -28.64 14.31 -13.76
N GLU A 12 -28.37 13.35 -12.86
CA GLU A 12 -27.02 13.01 -12.37
C GLU A 12 -26.08 12.60 -13.51
N GLU A 13 -26.57 11.83 -14.49
CA GLU A 13 -25.77 11.41 -15.66
C GLU A 13 -25.22 12.61 -16.45
N LYS A 14 -26.03 13.65 -16.66
CA LYS A 14 -25.59 14.88 -17.33
C LYS A 14 -24.55 15.64 -16.52
N VAL A 15 -24.68 15.63 -15.18
CA VAL A 15 -23.70 16.24 -14.27
C VAL A 15 -22.37 15.52 -14.37
N GLU A 16 -22.38 14.18 -14.44
CA GLU A 16 -21.17 13.38 -14.58
C GLU A 16 -20.50 13.61 -15.94
N ASP A 17 -21.27 13.62 -17.03
CA ASP A 17 -20.75 13.88 -18.38
C ASP A 17 -20.12 15.27 -18.49
N GLU A 18 -20.81 16.31 -18.02
CA GLU A 18 -20.28 17.67 -18.07
C GLU A 18 -19.08 17.88 -17.16
N ALA A 19 -19.11 17.30 -15.95
CA ALA A 19 -17.97 17.33 -15.05
C ALA A 19 -16.77 16.59 -15.68
N ALA A 20 -16.98 15.49 -16.41
CA ALA A 20 -15.94 14.74 -17.09
C ALA A 20 -15.40 15.43 -18.35
N GLU A 21 -16.23 16.20 -19.06
CA GLU A 21 -15.84 16.87 -20.32
C GLU A 21 -15.19 18.24 -20.07
N LYS A 22 -15.82 19.10 -19.26
CA LYS A 22 -15.35 20.47 -19.00
C LYS A 22 -14.29 20.47 -17.91
N LYS A 23 -13.04 20.80 -18.27
CA LYS A 23 -11.90 20.83 -17.32
C LYS A 23 -12.17 21.63 -16.05
N GLU A 24 -12.91 22.73 -16.14
CA GLU A 24 -13.17 23.66 -15.04
C GLU A 24 -14.54 23.47 -14.36
N ALA A 25 -15.34 22.49 -14.80
CA ALA A 25 -16.60 22.18 -14.16
C ALA A 25 -16.40 21.25 -12.95
N VAL A 26 -17.23 21.45 -11.93
CA VAL A 26 -17.36 20.56 -10.78
C VAL A 26 -18.82 20.22 -10.64
N GLY A 27 -19.13 18.93 -10.63
CA GLY A 27 -20.50 18.45 -10.44
C GLY A 27 -20.81 18.33 -8.95
N VAL A 28 -21.98 18.79 -8.53
CA VAL A 28 -22.48 18.58 -7.16
C VAL A 28 -23.85 17.93 -7.25
N VAL A 29 -24.01 16.77 -6.63
CA VAL A 29 -25.26 16.00 -6.62
C VAL A 29 -25.77 15.95 -5.19
N PHE A 30 -26.90 16.61 -4.93
CA PHE A 30 -27.60 16.55 -3.66
C PHE A 30 -28.53 15.33 -3.66
N LYS A 31 -28.45 14.49 -2.62
CA LYS A 31 -29.24 13.24 -2.50
C LYS A 31 -30.35 13.36 -1.47
N GLU A 32 -29.99 13.75 -0.26
CA GLU A 32 -30.89 13.90 0.90
C GLU A 32 -30.64 15.27 1.54
N ASP A 33 -31.46 15.66 2.54
CA ASP A 33 -31.46 17.01 3.16
C ASP A 33 -30.07 17.52 3.55
N LEU A 34 -29.17 16.63 3.97
CA LEU A 34 -27.79 16.95 4.39
C LEU A 34 -26.71 16.17 3.61
N SER A 35 -27.09 15.44 2.57
CA SER A 35 -26.19 14.51 1.87
C SER A 35 -25.92 15.00 0.44
N TYR A 36 -24.65 15.19 0.12
CA TYR A 36 -24.22 15.57 -1.22
C TYR A 36 -23.00 14.75 -1.68
N SER A 37 -22.80 14.69 -2.98
CA SER A 37 -21.66 14.05 -3.62
C SER A 37 -21.01 15.03 -4.60
N ILE A 38 -19.72 15.31 -4.42
CA ILE A 38 -18.96 16.17 -5.33
C ILE A 38 -18.23 15.31 -6.35
N ARG A 39 -18.37 15.64 -7.63
CA ARG A 39 -17.76 14.97 -8.77
C ARG A 39 -16.70 15.88 -9.39
N PHE A 40 -15.45 15.42 -9.40
CA PHE A 40 -14.32 16.10 -10.02
C PHE A 40 -13.78 15.28 -11.19
N GLN A 41 -13.13 15.97 -12.13
CA GLN A 41 -12.35 15.29 -13.16
C GLN A 41 -11.22 14.45 -12.55
N PRO A 42 -11.02 13.19 -13.02
CA PRO A 42 -9.96 12.32 -12.52
C PRO A 42 -8.55 12.91 -12.62
N ASN A 43 -8.33 13.83 -13.55
CA ASN A 43 -7.04 14.50 -13.73
C ASN A 43 -6.76 15.65 -12.75
N ARG A 44 -7.78 16.17 -12.07
CA ARG A 44 -7.65 17.30 -11.14
C ARG A 44 -7.65 16.89 -9.68
N MET A 45 -8.17 15.69 -9.40
CA MET A 45 -8.44 15.20 -8.06
C MET A 45 -7.85 13.82 -7.88
N VAL A 46 -7.27 13.57 -6.72
CA VAL A 46 -6.89 12.22 -6.32
C VAL A 46 -8.17 11.47 -5.98
N LEU A 47 -8.34 10.27 -6.54
CA LEU A 47 -9.45 9.41 -6.16
C LEU A 47 -9.25 8.95 -4.70
N PRO A 48 -10.28 8.99 -3.86
CA PRO A 48 -10.24 8.33 -2.57
C PRO A 48 -9.99 6.83 -2.82
N ASP A 49 -8.94 6.31 -2.19
CA ASP A 49 -8.53 4.91 -2.31
C ASP A 49 -8.74 4.22 -0.96
N ASP A 50 -9.85 3.48 -0.86
CA ASP A 50 -10.23 2.74 0.35
C ASP A 50 -9.28 1.56 0.65
N VAL A 51 -8.42 1.18 -0.30
CA VAL A 51 -7.50 0.04 -0.15
C VAL A 51 -6.19 0.45 0.51
N PHE A 52 -5.80 1.72 0.41
CA PHE A 52 -4.53 2.25 0.91
C PHE A 52 -4.70 3.38 1.93
N GLU A 53 -5.74 3.30 2.78
CA GLU A 53 -6.05 4.30 3.82
C GLU A 53 -4.87 4.69 4.75
N HIS A 54 -3.71 4.02 4.73
CA HIS A 54 -2.69 4.16 5.77
C HIS A 54 -1.23 4.34 5.30
N LEU A 55 -0.91 4.41 4.01
CA LEU A 55 0.50 4.46 3.58
C LEU A 55 0.76 5.42 2.39
N GLU A 56 0.29 6.67 2.46
CA GLU A 56 0.96 7.73 1.70
C GLU A 56 2.29 8.08 2.39
N SER A 57 3.37 7.41 1.97
CA SER A 57 4.75 7.79 2.25
C SER A 57 5.08 9.10 1.52
N CYS A 58 4.57 10.21 2.04
CA CYS A 58 4.85 11.53 1.52
C CYS A 58 6.10 12.09 2.21
N TRP A 59 7.24 12.04 1.52
CA TRP A 59 8.53 12.52 2.03
C TRP A 59 8.63 14.06 1.96
N ASP A 60 8.03 14.65 0.92
CA ASP A 60 8.00 16.09 0.65
C ASP A 60 6.58 16.46 0.19
N TYR A 61 6.01 17.52 0.77
CA TYR A 61 4.64 17.98 0.50
C TYR A 61 4.54 18.84 -0.78
N THR A 62 5.59 18.82 -1.62
CA THR A 62 5.52 19.31 -2.99
C THR A 62 4.57 18.45 -3.81
N SER A 63 3.80 19.09 -4.70
CA SER A 63 2.73 18.47 -5.49
C SER A 63 3.19 17.30 -6.39
N SER A 64 4.49 17.11 -6.57
CA SER A 64 5.05 16.00 -7.32
C SER A 64 5.13 14.68 -6.53
N TYR A 65 5.21 14.74 -5.20
CA TYR A 65 5.48 13.56 -4.34
C TYR A 65 4.33 13.20 -3.41
N CYS A 66 3.35 14.10 -3.29
CA CYS A 66 2.27 13.97 -2.32
C CYS A 66 0.94 14.25 -3.00
N LYS A 67 0.00 13.31 -2.85
CA LYS A 67 -1.33 13.38 -3.43
C LYS A 67 -2.32 14.04 -2.47
N THR A 68 -2.15 13.86 -1.16
CA THR A 68 -2.91 14.55 -0.11
C THR A 68 -3.09 16.08 -0.32
N PRO A 69 -2.05 16.89 -0.64
CA PRO A 69 -2.20 18.33 -0.89
C PRO A 69 -3.14 18.71 -2.03
N PHE A 70 -3.45 17.81 -2.95
CA PHE A 70 -4.33 18.11 -4.08
C PHE A 70 -5.75 18.44 -3.62
N TYR A 71 -6.21 17.91 -2.48
CA TYR A 71 -7.50 18.30 -1.91
C TYR A 71 -7.53 19.79 -1.49
N TRP A 72 -6.38 20.31 -1.03
CA TRP A 72 -6.23 21.71 -0.61
C TRP A 72 -6.04 22.63 -1.82
N PHE A 73 -5.02 22.37 -2.65
CA PHE A 73 -4.70 23.23 -3.80
C PHE A 73 -5.68 23.08 -4.97
N GLY A 74 -6.35 21.93 -5.10
CA GLY A 74 -7.36 21.66 -6.12
C GLY A 74 -8.71 22.33 -5.83
N GLY A 75 -8.86 23.02 -4.70
CA GLY A 75 -10.07 23.77 -4.36
C GLY A 75 -11.25 22.92 -3.87
N PHE A 76 -11.11 21.60 -3.81
CA PHE A 76 -12.13 20.69 -3.26
C PHE A 76 -12.51 21.07 -1.84
N LEU A 77 -11.51 21.27 -0.96
CA LEU A 77 -11.80 21.59 0.43
C LEU A 77 -12.49 22.96 0.57
N SER A 78 -12.13 23.92 -0.29
CA SER A 78 -12.79 25.23 -0.31
C SER A 78 -14.26 25.10 -0.76
N LEU A 79 -14.53 24.32 -1.81
CA LEU A 79 -15.89 24.05 -2.26
C LEU A 79 -16.71 23.31 -1.20
N GLN A 80 -16.13 22.26 -0.61
CA GLN A 80 -16.74 21.48 0.46
C GLN A 80 -17.10 22.36 1.66
N SER A 81 -16.15 23.19 2.13
CA SER A 81 -16.39 24.12 3.24
C SER A 81 -17.49 25.16 2.93
N SER A 82 -17.65 25.54 1.66
CA SER A 82 -18.68 26.50 1.23
C SER A 82 -20.06 25.86 1.20
N ILE A 83 -20.16 24.63 0.71
CA ILE A 83 -21.41 23.84 0.72
C ILE A 83 -21.80 23.54 2.16
N ASP A 84 -20.88 23.07 2.99
CA ASP A 84 -21.12 22.76 4.40
C ASP A 84 -21.55 24.01 5.18
N ALA A 85 -20.93 25.17 4.94
CA ALA A 85 -21.33 26.42 5.57
C ALA A 85 -22.77 26.82 5.21
N ALA A 86 -23.14 26.71 3.93
CA ALA A 86 -24.48 27.04 3.45
C ALA A 86 -25.53 26.06 4.00
N LEU A 87 -25.19 24.78 4.08
CA LEU A 87 -26.05 23.74 4.60
C LEU A 87 -26.32 23.92 6.11
N ILE A 88 -25.26 24.23 6.88
CA ILE A 88 -25.38 24.55 8.31
C ILE A 88 -26.22 25.82 8.50
N GLU A 89 -26.01 26.85 7.68
CA GLU A 89 -26.79 28.08 7.75
C GLU A 89 -28.28 27.83 7.45
N MET A 90 -28.58 26.97 6.48
CA MET A 90 -29.95 26.58 6.12
C MET A 90 -30.67 25.86 7.29
N GLU A 91 -30.00 24.91 7.94
CA GLU A 91 -30.61 24.13 9.04
C GLU A 91 -30.66 24.88 10.37
N THR A 92 -29.61 25.61 10.71
CA THR A 92 -29.45 26.24 12.04
C THR A 92 -29.87 27.70 12.06
N ASN A 93 -30.17 28.29 10.90
CA ASN A 93 -30.45 29.72 10.72
C ASN A 93 -29.33 30.62 11.31
N HIS A 94 -28.10 30.08 11.36
CA HIS A 94 -26.91 30.75 11.87
C HIS A 94 -25.78 30.61 10.86
N SER A 95 -25.28 31.74 10.36
CA SER A 95 -24.19 31.73 9.39
C SER A 95 -22.86 31.36 10.06
N VAL A 96 -22.20 30.34 9.51
CA VAL A 96 -20.87 29.85 9.95
C VAL A 96 -19.77 30.14 8.92
N TRP A 97 -20.06 30.98 7.92
CA TRP A 97 -19.13 31.26 6.82
C TRP A 97 -17.80 31.85 7.30
N LYS A 98 -17.84 32.76 8.27
CA LYS A 98 -16.63 33.41 8.80
C LYS A 98 -15.75 32.41 9.54
N GLU A 99 -16.37 31.55 10.34
CA GLU A 99 -15.72 30.49 11.09
C GLU A 99 -15.05 29.50 10.13
N MET A 100 -15.77 29.04 9.11
CA MET A 100 -15.26 28.14 8.08
C MET A 100 -14.09 28.75 7.29
N GLN A 101 -14.17 30.04 6.94
CA GLN A 101 -13.09 30.74 6.23
C GLN A 101 -11.80 30.84 7.06
N THR A 102 -11.90 30.84 8.38
CA THR A 102 -10.73 30.89 9.27
C THR A 102 -10.09 29.53 9.54
N ILE A 103 -10.66 28.43 9.04
CA ILE A 103 -10.11 27.09 9.24
C ILE A 103 -8.78 26.97 8.49
N THR A 104 -7.72 26.71 9.25
CA THR A 104 -6.39 26.41 8.72
C THR A 104 -6.08 24.94 8.90
N GLY A 105 -5.62 24.28 7.84
CA GLY A 105 -5.04 22.95 7.94
C GLY A 105 -3.63 23.04 8.53
N VAL A 106 -3.37 22.29 9.61
CA VAL A 106 -2.02 22.11 10.15
C VAL A 106 -1.61 20.67 9.92
N GLN A 107 -0.46 20.48 9.27
CA GLN A 107 0.14 19.17 9.13
C GLN A 107 0.80 18.78 10.45
N LEU A 108 0.38 17.65 11.02
CA LEU A 108 1.18 17.00 12.07
C LEU A 108 2.37 16.29 11.44
N ARG A 109 3.53 16.42 12.08
CA ARG A 109 4.73 15.71 11.66
C ARG A 109 4.48 14.20 11.76
N SER A 110 4.32 13.54 10.62
CA SER A 110 4.28 12.08 10.57
C SER A 110 5.69 11.52 10.80
N PRO A 111 5.83 10.38 11.48
CA PRO A 111 7.10 9.67 11.49
C PRO A 111 7.46 9.34 10.05
N MET A 112 8.72 9.58 9.66
CA MET A 112 9.24 9.12 8.38
C MET A 112 9.17 7.59 8.35
N MET A 113 8.04 7.05 7.89
CA MET A 113 7.97 5.67 7.43
C MET A 113 8.69 5.66 6.09
N THR A 114 10.00 5.40 6.13
CA THR A 114 10.73 5.02 4.93
C THR A 114 10.13 3.71 4.44
N PRO A 115 9.45 3.66 3.28
CA PRO A 115 8.98 2.40 2.74
C PRO A 115 10.22 1.54 2.52
N VAL A 116 10.35 0.46 3.28
CA VAL A 116 11.41 -0.54 3.10
C VAL A 116 11.06 -1.42 1.89
N PHE A 117 10.67 -0.80 0.77
CA PHE A 117 10.84 -1.41 -0.53
C PHE A 117 12.22 -1.02 -1.03
N LYS A 118 13.24 -1.44 -0.27
CA LYS A 118 14.61 -1.30 -0.73
C LYS A 118 14.82 -2.37 -1.77
N LEU A 119 15.10 -1.96 -3.01
CA LEU A 119 15.73 -2.82 -4.02
C LEU A 119 16.88 -3.64 -3.41
N ASP A 120 17.57 -3.08 -2.42
CA ASP A 120 18.60 -3.75 -1.62
C ASP A 120 18.09 -5.03 -0.94
N TYR A 121 16.88 -5.06 -0.38
CA TYR A 121 16.33 -6.25 0.28
C TYR A 121 15.96 -7.33 -0.73
N THR A 122 15.37 -6.94 -1.86
CA THR A 122 15.07 -7.87 -2.96
C THR A 122 16.35 -8.42 -3.57
N TRP A 123 17.34 -7.56 -3.81
CA TRP A 123 18.66 -7.94 -4.31
C TRP A 123 19.38 -8.86 -3.33
N PHE A 124 19.31 -8.57 -2.03
CA PHE A 124 19.86 -9.41 -0.97
C PHE A 124 19.23 -10.81 -0.99
N ILE A 125 17.91 -10.93 -1.08
CA ILE A 125 17.23 -12.24 -1.19
C ILE A 125 17.70 -13.00 -2.44
N ILE A 126 17.78 -12.34 -3.59
CA ILE A 126 18.23 -12.97 -4.84
C ILE A 126 19.67 -13.45 -4.71
N CYS A 127 20.57 -12.63 -4.17
CA CYS A 127 21.96 -13.01 -3.92
C CYS A 127 22.06 -14.23 -2.99
N VAL A 128 21.29 -14.25 -1.89
CA VAL A 128 21.23 -15.39 -0.97
C VAL A 128 20.79 -16.65 -1.72
N VAL A 129 19.70 -16.62 -2.49
CA VAL A 129 19.19 -17.80 -3.23
C VAL A 129 20.21 -18.31 -4.25
N VAL A 130 20.86 -17.41 -5.00
CA VAL A 130 21.88 -17.77 -5.99
C VAL A 130 23.13 -18.36 -5.32
N CYS A 131 23.58 -17.81 -4.19
CA CYS A 131 24.71 -18.33 -3.43
C CYS A 131 24.42 -19.70 -2.79
N TYR A 132 23.18 -19.94 -2.34
CA TYR A 132 22.79 -21.22 -1.73
C TYR A 132 22.61 -22.35 -2.74
N SER A 133 22.28 -22.05 -4.00
CA SER A 133 22.05 -23.04 -5.07
C SER A 133 23.23 -24.00 -5.33
N PRO A 134 24.48 -23.53 -5.58
CA PRO A 134 25.62 -24.43 -5.79
C PRO A 134 25.98 -25.21 -4.54
N PHE A 135 25.85 -24.60 -3.35
CA PHE A 135 26.11 -25.28 -2.08
C PHE A 135 25.15 -26.46 -1.87
N MET A 136 23.85 -26.24 -2.06
CA MET A 136 22.84 -27.29 -1.99
C MET A 136 23.07 -28.40 -3.01
N TYR A 137 23.51 -28.06 -4.22
CA TYR A 137 23.84 -29.04 -5.26
C TYR A 137 24.99 -29.96 -4.83
N PHE A 138 26.10 -29.38 -4.35
CA PHE A 138 27.26 -30.17 -3.90
C PHE A 138 26.92 -31.07 -2.71
N VAL A 139 26.21 -30.54 -1.71
CA VAL A 139 25.74 -31.32 -0.57
C VAL A 139 24.85 -32.47 -1.05
N SER A 140 23.88 -32.21 -1.94
CA SER A 140 22.98 -33.23 -2.46
C SER A 140 23.72 -34.36 -3.18
N VAL A 141 24.69 -34.05 -4.05
CA VAL A 141 25.45 -35.08 -4.78
C VAL A 141 26.32 -35.92 -3.84
N LYS A 142 26.97 -35.28 -2.86
CA LYS A 142 27.81 -35.98 -1.87
C LYS A 142 26.97 -36.88 -0.98
N VAL A 143 25.86 -36.37 -0.47
CA VAL A 143 24.93 -37.12 0.36
C VAL A 143 24.30 -38.27 -0.43
N LEU A 144 23.93 -38.09 -1.70
CA LEU A 144 23.41 -39.19 -2.54
C LEU A 144 24.47 -40.29 -2.78
N ARG A 145 25.75 -39.91 -2.93
CA ARG A 145 26.86 -40.85 -3.08
C ARG A 145 27.10 -41.64 -1.81
N GLU A 146 27.13 -40.96 -0.66
CA GLU A 146 27.28 -41.62 0.65
C GLU A 146 26.08 -42.47 0.99
N LYS A 147 24.86 -42.01 0.72
CA LYS A 147 23.62 -42.78 0.87
C LYS A 147 23.68 -44.13 0.15
N LYS A 148 24.12 -44.15 -1.11
CA LYS A 148 24.26 -45.40 -1.87
C LYS A 148 25.27 -46.35 -1.21
N ARG A 149 26.42 -45.83 -0.74
CA ARG A 149 27.45 -46.65 -0.07
C ARG A 149 27.00 -47.14 1.31
N LEU A 150 26.44 -46.28 2.15
CA LEU A 150 25.97 -46.61 3.48
C LEU A 150 24.80 -47.58 3.45
N LYS A 151 23.88 -47.46 2.48
CA LYS A 151 22.78 -48.43 2.32
C LYS A 151 23.29 -49.82 1.94
N VAL A 152 24.31 -49.91 1.09
CA VAL A 152 24.96 -51.20 0.76
C VAL A 152 25.67 -51.79 1.99
N LEU A 153 26.38 -50.96 2.76
CA LEU A 153 27.08 -51.38 3.98
C LEU A 153 26.11 -51.83 5.08
N MET A 154 25.05 -51.06 5.34
CA MET A 154 24.03 -51.39 6.35
C MET A 154 23.29 -52.68 6.02
N ARG A 155 22.99 -52.92 4.73
CA ARG A 155 22.36 -54.17 4.30
C ARG A 155 23.29 -55.38 4.48
N ALA A 156 24.60 -55.19 4.30
CA ALA A 156 25.60 -56.23 4.58
C ALA A 156 25.76 -56.52 6.09
N MET A 157 25.51 -55.54 6.96
CA MET A 157 25.51 -55.71 8.42
C MET A 157 24.16 -56.14 9.02
N GLY A 158 23.11 -56.32 8.22
CA GLY A 158 21.80 -56.78 8.69
C GLY A 158 20.94 -55.73 9.42
N LEU A 159 21.23 -54.43 9.24
CA LEU A 159 20.51 -53.35 9.93
C LEU A 159 19.15 -53.03 9.26
N GLN A 160 18.14 -52.66 10.06
CA GLN A 160 16.78 -52.40 9.59
C GLN A 160 16.64 -51.05 8.87
N ASP A 161 15.83 -50.99 7.81
CA ASP A 161 15.63 -49.78 6.99
C ASP A 161 15.07 -48.57 7.77
N ILE A 162 14.45 -48.78 8.94
CA ILE A 162 13.86 -47.71 9.76
C ILE A 162 14.94 -46.79 10.36
N ALA A 163 16.06 -47.36 10.81
CA ALA A 163 17.17 -46.58 11.38
C ALA A 163 17.80 -45.65 10.34
N PHE A 164 17.78 -46.06 9.07
CA PHE A 164 18.23 -45.25 7.94
C PHE A 164 17.33 -44.02 7.73
N TRP A 165 16.00 -44.19 7.78
CA TRP A 165 15.05 -43.08 7.64
C TRP A 165 15.13 -42.09 8.81
N PHE A 166 15.35 -42.58 10.04
CA PHE A 166 15.50 -41.72 11.21
C PHE A 166 16.76 -40.84 11.13
N SER A 167 17.90 -41.42 10.74
CA SER A 167 19.16 -40.69 10.52
C SER A 167 19.01 -39.59 9.46
N TRP A 168 18.28 -39.86 8.39
CA TRP A 168 17.99 -38.90 7.32
C TRP A 168 17.12 -37.73 7.79
N SER A 169 16.08 -38.03 8.59
CA SER A 169 15.22 -37.01 9.19
C SER A 169 16.02 -36.08 10.12
N LEU A 170 16.85 -36.65 10.98
CA LEU A 170 17.67 -35.89 11.93
C LEU A 170 18.67 -34.98 11.20
N LEU A 171 19.32 -35.47 10.15
CA LEU A 171 20.22 -34.66 9.34
C LEU A 171 19.52 -33.45 8.70
N TYR A 172 18.30 -33.62 8.20
CA TYR A 172 17.54 -32.49 7.64
C TYR A 172 17.12 -31.47 8.68
N ILE A 173 16.68 -31.93 9.86
CA ILE A 173 16.30 -31.04 10.95
C ILE A 173 17.49 -30.15 11.35
N VAL A 174 18.67 -30.76 11.54
CA VAL A 174 19.90 -30.02 11.87
C VAL A 174 20.25 -29.03 10.75
N TYR A 175 20.20 -29.47 9.50
CA TYR A 175 20.51 -28.60 8.36
C TYR A 175 19.58 -27.38 8.26
N ILE A 176 18.27 -27.58 8.36
CA ILE A 176 17.28 -26.51 8.31
C ILE A 176 17.46 -25.57 9.51
N SER A 177 17.76 -26.10 10.70
CA SER A 177 17.98 -25.27 11.89
C SER A 177 19.20 -24.35 11.76
N VAL A 178 20.30 -24.83 11.18
CA VAL A 178 21.50 -24.02 10.96
C VAL A 178 21.24 -22.95 9.89
N ALA A 179 20.55 -23.30 8.80
CA ALA A 179 20.19 -22.33 7.77
C ALA A 179 19.25 -21.25 8.32
N ALA A 180 18.27 -21.62 9.15
CA ALA A 180 17.38 -20.68 9.82
C ALA A 180 18.15 -19.75 10.77
N ALA A 181 19.06 -20.27 11.59
CA ALA A 181 19.88 -19.48 12.50
C ALA A 181 20.75 -18.45 11.76
N LEU A 182 21.38 -18.86 10.65
CA LEU A 182 22.16 -17.96 9.80
C LEU A 182 21.30 -16.86 9.19
N LEU A 183 20.11 -17.19 8.67
CA LEU A 183 19.18 -16.20 8.16
C LEU A 183 18.76 -15.21 9.24
N THR A 184 18.41 -15.69 10.43
CA THR A 184 18.01 -14.81 11.55
C THR A 184 19.14 -13.86 11.97
N LEU A 185 20.40 -14.31 11.95
CA LEU A 185 21.55 -13.47 12.30
C LEU A 185 21.79 -12.35 11.27
N VAL A 186 21.52 -12.62 9.99
CA VAL A 186 21.74 -11.64 8.92
C VAL A 186 20.58 -10.65 8.82
N THR A 187 19.38 -11.05 9.22
CA THR A 187 18.20 -10.17 9.23
C THR A 187 18.05 -9.32 10.50
N LEU A 188 18.81 -9.62 11.56
CA LEU A 188 18.87 -8.82 12.79
C LEU A 188 19.81 -7.61 12.60
#